data_AF-A0A418W600-F1
#
_entry.id   AF-A0A418W600-F1
#
_cell.length_a   1.000
_cell.length_b   1.000
_cell.length_c   1.000
_cell.angle_alpha   90.00
_cell.angle_beta   90.00
_cell.angle_gamma   90.00
#
_symmetry.space_group_name_H-M   'P 1'
#
loop_
_entity.id
_entity.type
_entity.pdbx_description
1 polymer ?
#
loop_
_entity_poly.entity_id
_entity_poly.type
_entity_poly.pdbx_seq_one_letter_code
_entity_poly.pdbx_strand_id
1 'polypeptide(L)'
;MQSDSGSFLDTLLFTFPLWLVGLVLVAACLLALQAGKLLHIRASRRGTETPDAGKSDADGYIIAAIFALLAFLTGLTFSIALDRFDTRRGLVAEEANAISTAYLRASLFDEPHRAQLQTLLHTYARSRIAPEGLWNKQMDAKVENARALRDRLWDATHAAVYPVRETELASYFVEAMNETLNVGIRRELAGRAHVPTRILNILLLYLVAASVVLGYLVAEESRGRRQAAMILVALFAVSMLLILDIDRPHSGTVNVPQRALEELIAMLDRDAARRNAAPITRTPR
;
A
#
# COMPACT_ATOMS: atom_id res chain seq x y z
N MET A 1 8.58 -3.67 -25.43
CA MET A 1 7.18 -4.14 -25.55
C MET A 1 7.07 -5.45 -24.77
N GLN A 2 7.01 -5.37 -23.42
CA GLN A 2 6.75 -6.53 -22.57
C GLN A 2 5.23 -6.64 -22.45
N SER A 3 4.69 -7.80 -22.83
CA SER A 3 3.28 -8.12 -22.64
C SER A 3 3.00 -8.26 -21.15
N ASP A 4 2.57 -7.18 -20.51
CA ASP A 4 1.78 -7.22 -19.28
C ASP A 4 0.41 -7.82 -19.63
N SER A 5 0.39 -9.13 -19.93
CA SER A 5 -0.80 -9.91 -19.64
C SER A 5 -0.85 -10.04 -18.12
N GLY A 6 -1.34 -8.97 -17.47
CA GLY A 6 -1.71 -9.03 -16.06
C GLY A 6 -2.55 -10.29 -15.91
N SER A 7 -2.09 -11.23 -15.09
CA SER A 7 -2.76 -12.51 -14.96
C SER A 7 -4.21 -12.23 -14.50
N PHE A 8 -5.16 -13.10 -14.83
CA PHE A 8 -6.53 -12.97 -14.32
C PHE A 8 -6.54 -12.74 -12.79
N LEU A 9 -5.57 -13.34 -12.08
CA LEU A 9 -5.36 -13.15 -10.66
C LEU A 9 -4.92 -11.72 -10.31
N ASP A 10 -4.07 -11.06 -11.09
CA ASP A 10 -3.63 -9.68 -10.83
C ASP A 10 -4.84 -8.72 -10.91
N THR A 11 -5.67 -8.90 -11.94
CA THR A 11 -6.90 -8.11 -12.11
C THR A 11 -7.88 -8.41 -10.97
N LEU A 12 -8.04 -9.68 -10.61
CA LEU A 12 -8.91 -10.09 -9.50
C LEU A 12 -8.43 -9.51 -8.16
N LEU A 13 -7.13 -9.58 -7.88
CA LEU A 13 -6.53 -9.21 -6.59
C LEU A 13 -6.41 -7.72 -6.36
N PHE A 14 -6.31 -6.89 -7.41
CA PHE A 14 -6.05 -5.45 -7.25
C PHE A 14 -7.16 -4.54 -7.81
N THR A 15 -8.00 -5.01 -8.72
CA THR A 15 -9.08 -4.19 -9.32
C THR A 15 -10.41 -4.34 -8.58
N PHE A 16 -10.75 -5.54 -8.12
CA PHE A 16 -12.05 -5.79 -7.50
C PHE A 16 -12.12 -5.32 -6.04
N PRO A 17 -13.32 -5.02 -5.51
CA PRO A 17 -13.50 -4.70 -4.09
C PRO A 17 -12.97 -5.82 -3.19
N LEU A 18 -12.30 -5.46 -2.10
CA LEU A 18 -11.66 -6.44 -1.21
C LEU A 18 -12.64 -7.48 -0.65
N TRP A 19 -13.87 -7.07 -0.32
CA TRP A 19 -14.91 -7.98 0.17
C TRP A 19 -15.27 -9.06 -0.86
N LEU A 20 -15.27 -8.74 -2.15
CA LEU A 20 -15.55 -9.69 -3.23
C LEU A 20 -14.40 -10.68 -3.38
N VAL A 21 -13.15 -10.19 -3.31
CA VAL A 21 -11.95 -11.04 -3.30
C VAL A 21 -11.99 -11.99 -2.11
N GLY A 22 -12.42 -11.52 -0.94
CA GLY A 22 -12.59 -12.34 0.26
C GLY A 22 -13.64 -13.43 0.11
N LEU A 23 -14.81 -13.09 -0.44
CA LEU A 23 -15.84 -14.09 -0.72
C LEU A 23 -15.35 -15.16 -1.69
N VAL A 24 -14.68 -14.76 -2.77
CA VAL A 24 -14.10 -15.71 -3.75
C VAL A 24 -13.03 -16.58 -3.10
N LEU A 25 -12.16 -16.02 -2.26
CA LEU A 25 -11.11 -16.75 -1.56
C LEU A 25 -11.69 -17.79 -0.59
N VAL A 26 -12.65 -17.39 0.24
CA VAL A 26 -13.34 -18.30 1.17
C VAL A 26 -14.08 -19.39 0.39
N ALA A 27 -14.79 -19.04 -0.68
CA ALA A 27 -15.46 -20.01 -1.53
C ALA A 27 -14.47 -21.01 -2.16
N ALA A 28 -13.34 -20.54 -2.68
CA ALA A 28 -12.28 -21.39 -3.23
C ALA A 28 -11.72 -22.35 -2.17
N CYS A 29 -11.51 -21.87 -0.95
CA CYS A 29 -11.03 -22.69 0.16
C CYS A 29 -12.05 -23.75 0.60
N LEU A 30 -13.34 -23.39 0.67
CA LEU A 30 -14.42 -24.33 0.99
C LEU A 30 -14.59 -25.38 -0.12
N LEU A 31 -14.49 -24.98 -1.38
CA LEU A 31 -14.50 -25.91 -2.52
C LEU A 31 -13.30 -26.86 -2.49
N ALA A 32 -12.11 -26.36 -2.13
CA ALA A 32 -10.91 -27.16 -1.96
C ALA A 32 -11.07 -28.20 -0.84
N LEU A 33 -11.62 -27.80 0.32
CA LEU A 33 -11.96 -28.73 1.40
C LEU A 33 -12.92 -29.84 0.92
N GLN A 34 -13.95 -29.48 0.17
CA GLN A 34 -14.91 -30.46 -0.37
C GLN A 34 -14.27 -31.37 -1.43
N ALA A 35 -13.37 -30.84 -2.25
CA ALA A 35 -12.60 -31.61 -3.23
C ALA A 35 -11.72 -32.65 -2.52
N GLY A 36 -11.02 -32.27 -1.45
CA GLY A 36 -10.25 -33.17 -0.59
C GLY A 36 -11.10 -34.32 -0.06
N LYS A 37 -12.27 -33.99 0.50
CA LYS A 37 -13.22 -34.98 1.01
C LYS A 37 -13.70 -35.95 -0.08
N LEU A 38 -13.97 -35.43 -1.28
CA LEU A 38 -14.41 -36.25 -2.41
C LEU A 38 -13.29 -37.19 -2.90
N LEU A 39 -12.04 -36.73 -2.89
CA LEU A 39 -10.87 -37.55 -3.21
C LEU A 39 -10.72 -38.69 -2.19
N HIS A 40 -10.91 -38.42 -0.90
CA HIS A 40 -10.93 -39.44 0.16
C HIS A 40 -11.97 -40.52 -0.10
N ILE A 41 -13.23 -40.13 -0.33
CA ILE A 41 -14.32 -41.08 -0.61
C ILE A 41 -14.03 -41.93 -1.85
N ARG A 42 -13.42 -41.35 -2.90
CA ARG A 42 -13.04 -42.10 -4.11
C ARG A 42 -11.89 -43.07 -3.88
N ALA A 43 -10.91 -42.71 -3.05
CA ALA A 43 -9.79 -43.58 -2.68
C ALA A 43 -10.29 -44.76 -1.81
N SER A 44 -11.07 -44.47 -0.77
CA SER A 44 -11.66 -45.48 0.12
C SER A 44 -12.52 -46.51 -0.64
N ARG A 45 -13.34 -46.07 -1.61
CA ARG A 45 -14.14 -46.97 -2.48
C ARG A 45 -13.32 -47.89 -3.40
N ARG A 46 -12.07 -47.55 -3.70
CA ARG A 46 -11.17 -48.37 -4.53
C ARG A 46 -10.44 -49.45 -3.72
N GLY A 47 -10.72 -49.57 -2.41
CA GLY A 47 -10.15 -50.61 -1.55
C GLY A 47 -8.66 -50.41 -1.24
N THR A 48 -8.13 -49.20 -1.47
CA THR A 48 -6.71 -48.88 -1.24
C THR A 48 -6.38 -48.54 0.21
N GLU A 49 -7.37 -48.48 1.11
CA GLU A 49 -7.17 -48.07 2.50
C GLU A 49 -7.48 -49.22 3.48
N THR A 50 -6.43 -49.77 4.09
CA THR A 50 -6.53 -50.51 5.35
C THR A 50 -6.52 -49.53 6.53
N PRO A 51 -7.47 -49.62 7.48
CA PRO A 51 -7.47 -48.78 8.67
C PRO A 51 -6.37 -49.28 9.62
N ASP A 52 -5.32 -48.49 9.77
CA ASP A 52 -4.21 -48.78 10.66
C ASP A 52 -4.08 -47.63 11.67
N ALA A 53 -4.06 -47.95 12.96
CA ALA A 53 -4.09 -46.95 14.03
C ALA A 53 -2.85 -46.03 14.02
N GLY A 54 -1.74 -46.45 13.40
CA GLY A 54 -0.55 -45.62 13.20
C GLY A 54 -0.67 -44.55 12.09
N LYS A 55 -1.66 -44.65 11.19
CA LYS A 55 -1.86 -43.67 10.11
C LYS A 55 -2.36 -42.32 10.63
N SER A 56 -3.24 -42.32 11.64
CA SER A 56 -3.84 -41.08 12.15
C SER A 56 -2.82 -40.13 12.79
N ASP A 57 -1.79 -40.68 13.44
CA ASP A 57 -0.73 -39.87 14.05
C ASP A 57 0.19 -39.28 12.97
N ALA A 58 0.57 -40.07 11.97
CA ALA A 58 1.35 -39.61 10.82
C ALA A 58 0.63 -38.49 10.04
N ASP A 59 -0.68 -38.64 9.80
CA ASP A 59 -1.51 -37.64 9.15
C ASP A 59 -1.57 -36.33 9.95
N GLY A 60 -1.64 -36.42 11.29
CA GLY A 60 -1.57 -35.28 12.19
C GLY A 60 -0.27 -34.48 12.05
N TYR A 61 0.88 -35.17 11.98
CA TYR A 61 2.18 -34.52 11.77
C TYR A 61 2.28 -33.85 10.39
N ILE A 62 1.75 -34.48 9.33
CA ILE A 62 1.75 -33.90 7.99
C ILE A 62 0.91 -32.62 7.95
N ILE A 63 -0.30 -32.64 8.52
CA ILE A 63 -1.16 -31.43 8.64
C ILE A 63 -0.43 -30.34 9.40
N ALA A 64 0.13 -30.67 10.57
CA ALA A 64 0.82 -29.70 11.40
C ALA A 64 1.99 -29.05 10.64
N ALA A 65 2.78 -29.83 9.90
CA ALA A 65 3.88 -29.31 9.10
C ALA A 65 3.41 -28.39 7.96
N ILE A 66 2.34 -28.78 7.23
CA ILE A 66 1.77 -27.97 6.14
C ILE A 66 1.26 -26.63 6.68
N PHE A 67 0.46 -26.65 7.75
CA PHE A 67 -0.10 -25.42 8.31
C PHE A 67 0.94 -24.57 9.06
N ALA A 68 1.97 -25.18 9.64
CA ALA A 68 3.10 -24.44 10.20
C ALA A 68 3.86 -23.67 9.10
N LEU A 69 4.11 -24.31 7.96
CA LEU A 69 4.75 -23.65 6.83
C LEU A 69 3.82 -22.59 6.21
N LEU A 70 2.52 -22.84 6.10
CA LEU A 70 1.55 -21.83 5.67
C LEU A 70 1.53 -20.62 6.61
N ALA A 71 1.52 -20.84 7.93
CA ALA A 71 1.60 -19.78 8.94
C ALA A 71 2.88 -18.97 8.79
N PHE A 72 4.02 -19.64 8.59
CA PHE A 72 5.30 -18.98 8.38
C PHE A 72 5.31 -18.11 7.12
N LEU A 73 4.87 -18.65 5.98
CA LEU A 73 4.81 -17.89 4.71
C LEU A 73 3.81 -16.72 4.80
N THR A 74 2.67 -16.92 5.47
CA THR A 74 1.68 -15.88 5.72
C THR A 74 2.29 -14.76 6.57
N GLY A 75 2.98 -15.10 7.66
CA GLY A 75 3.66 -14.14 8.54
C GLY A 75 4.75 -13.35 7.83
N LEU A 76 5.59 -14.00 7.02
CA LEU A 76 6.60 -13.33 6.20
C LEU A 76 5.96 -12.36 5.19
N THR A 77 4.89 -12.80 4.53
CA THR A 77 4.20 -11.96 3.53
C THR A 77 3.51 -10.78 4.19
N PHE A 78 2.92 -10.96 5.37
CA PHE A 78 2.37 -9.88 6.19
C PHE A 78 3.44 -8.86 6.58
N SER A 79 4.63 -9.32 6.98
CA SER A 79 5.76 -8.43 7.29
C SER A 79 6.16 -7.55 6.09
N ILE A 80 6.23 -8.14 4.87
CA ILE A 80 6.52 -7.38 3.65
C ILE A 80 5.43 -6.33 3.36
N ALA A 81 4.16 -6.69 3.52
CA ALA A 81 3.05 -5.76 3.33
C ALA A 81 3.11 -4.60 4.35
N LEU A 82 3.43 -4.91 5.60
CA LEU A 82 3.56 -3.92 6.68
C LEU A 82 4.73 -2.97 6.45
N ASP A 83 5.90 -3.47 6.05
CA ASP A 83 7.07 -2.65 5.72
C ASP A 83 6.79 -1.65 4.58
N ARG A 84 6.04 -2.09 3.56
CA ARG A 84 5.56 -1.21 2.48
C ARG A 84 4.60 -0.14 3.01
N PHE A 85 3.67 -0.52 3.88
CA PHE A 85 2.75 0.42 4.50
C PHE A 85 3.50 1.48 5.32
N ASP A 86 4.46 1.07 6.15
CA ASP A 86 5.27 1.99 6.96
C ASP A 86 6.16 2.88 6.10
N THR A 87 6.75 2.36 5.02
CA THR A 87 7.49 3.17 4.03
C THR A 87 6.61 4.24 3.42
N ARG A 88 5.40 3.88 2.96
CA ARG A 88 4.44 4.86 2.39
C ARG A 88 4.06 5.92 3.42
N ARG A 89 3.83 5.53 4.68
CA ARG A 89 3.52 6.43 5.79
C ARG A 89 4.68 7.38 6.10
N GLY A 90 5.91 6.87 6.17
CA GLY A 90 7.12 7.66 6.40
C GLY A 90 7.30 8.73 5.31
N LEU A 91 7.11 8.35 4.05
CA LEU A 91 7.22 9.27 2.91
C LEU A 91 6.20 10.42 2.94
N VAL A 92 5.01 10.25 3.55
CA VAL A 92 4.07 11.36 3.75
C VAL A 92 4.65 12.40 4.72
N ALA A 93 5.24 11.94 5.82
CA ALA A 93 5.84 12.82 6.81
C ALA A 93 7.12 13.49 6.27
N GLU A 94 7.96 12.75 5.55
CA GLU A 94 9.13 13.30 4.86
C GLU A 94 8.73 14.38 3.85
N GLU A 95 7.67 14.14 3.05
CA GLU A 95 7.24 15.10 2.03
C GLU A 95 6.74 16.38 2.69
N ALA A 96 5.96 16.26 3.77
CA ALA A 96 5.49 17.41 4.53
C ALA A 96 6.67 18.24 5.09
N ASN A 97 7.68 17.59 5.66
CA ASN A 97 8.86 18.27 6.19
C ASN A 97 9.71 18.94 5.10
N ALA A 98 9.91 18.26 3.96
CA ALA A 98 10.65 18.81 2.84
C ALA A 98 9.94 20.06 2.26
N ILE A 99 8.62 19.98 2.04
CA ILE A 99 7.82 21.13 1.57
C ILE A 99 7.88 22.28 2.58
N SER A 100 7.72 22.01 3.87
CA SER A 100 7.81 23.04 4.93
C SER A 100 9.16 23.75 4.89
N THR A 101 10.24 22.98 4.78
CA THR A 101 11.60 23.50 4.70
C THR A 101 11.77 24.39 3.46
N ALA A 102 11.36 23.91 2.28
CA ALA A 102 11.40 24.71 1.06
C ALA A 102 10.54 25.98 1.18
N TYR A 103 9.36 25.90 1.80
CA TYR A 103 8.46 27.04 1.97
C TYR A 103 9.06 28.12 2.87
N LEU A 104 9.69 27.73 3.97
CA LEU A 104 10.39 28.64 4.87
C LEU A 104 11.60 29.26 4.18
N ARG A 105 12.41 28.47 3.46
CA ARG A 105 13.58 28.99 2.72
C ARG A 105 13.18 29.92 1.57
N ALA A 106 12.02 29.70 0.94
CA ALA A 106 11.48 30.61 -0.06
C ALA A 106 11.21 32.02 0.50
N SER A 107 11.02 32.17 1.82
CA SER A 107 10.87 33.49 2.46
C SER A 107 12.13 34.35 2.43
N LEU A 108 13.30 33.76 2.15
CA LEU A 108 14.58 34.47 2.08
C LEU A 108 14.77 35.23 0.76
N PHE A 109 14.01 34.89 -0.28
CA PHE A 109 14.03 35.62 -1.55
C PHE A 109 13.23 36.91 -1.43
N ASP A 110 13.54 37.87 -2.29
CA ASP A 110 12.73 39.07 -2.47
C ASP A 110 11.47 38.80 -3.32
N GLU A 111 10.55 39.75 -3.31
CA GLU A 111 9.40 39.71 -4.23
C GLU A 111 9.85 39.94 -5.67
N PRO A 112 9.23 39.27 -6.68
CA PRO A 112 8.02 38.44 -6.59
C PRO A 112 8.29 36.94 -6.33
N HIS A 113 9.55 36.52 -6.29
CA HIS A 113 9.93 35.10 -6.25
C HIS A 113 9.47 34.41 -4.97
N ARG A 114 9.55 35.12 -3.84
CA ARG A 114 9.01 34.68 -2.54
C ARG A 114 7.55 34.23 -2.66
N ALA A 115 6.66 35.13 -3.05
CA ALA A 115 5.23 34.84 -3.14
C ALA A 115 4.93 33.74 -4.16
N GLN A 116 5.61 33.75 -5.31
CA GLN A 116 5.43 32.75 -6.35
C GLN A 116 5.78 31.34 -5.87
N LEU A 117 6.96 31.14 -5.29
CA LEU A 117 7.43 29.85 -4.78
C LEU A 117 6.54 29.33 -3.65
N GLN A 118 6.16 30.21 -2.71
CA GLN A 118 5.33 29.83 -1.57
C GLN A 118 3.90 29.44 -2.00
N THR A 119 3.35 30.14 -2.99
CA THR A 119 2.04 29.79 -3.58
C THR A 119 2.11 28.46 -4.31
N LEU A 120 3.16 28.20 -5.08
CA LEU A 120 3.36 26.92 -5.77
C LEU A 120 3.54 25.76 -4.80
N LEU A 121 4.35 25.91 -3.75
CA LEU A 121 4.56 24.88 -2.72
C LEU A 121 3.27 24.58 -1.97
N HIS A 122 2.47 25.61 -1.65
CA HIS A 122 1.17 25.43 -1.02
C HIS A 122 0.18 24.69 -1.94
N THR A 123 0.14 25.06 -3.22
CA THR A 123 -0.69 24.38 -4.23
C THR A 123 -0.24 22.93 -4.42
N TYR A 124 1.07 22.69 -4.46
CA TYR A 124 1.66 21.36 -4.50
C TYR A 124 1.21 20.53 -3.30
N ALA A 125 1.41 21.00 -2.06
CA ALA A 125 0.99 20.30 -0.85
C ALA A 125 -0.49 19.91 -0.87
N ARG A 126 -1.38 20.83 -1.24
CA ARG A 126 -2.82 20.57 -1.38
C ARG A 126 -3.14 19.52 -2.43
N SER A 127 -2.41 19.50 -3.54
CA SER A 127 -2.62 18.50 -4.61
C SER A 127 -2.30 17.07 -4.17
N ARG A 128 -1.45 16.89 -3.14
CA ARG A 128 -1.01 15.59 -2.64
C ARG A 128 -2.03 14.88 -1.77
N ILE A 129 -3.04 15.60 -1.27
CA ILE A 129 -4.16 15.00 -0.54
C ILE A 129 -5.29 14.74 -1.53
N ALA A 130 -5.93 13.57 -1.45
CA ALA A 130 -7.23 13.36 -2.08
C ALA A 130 -8.29 13.14 -1.01
N PRO A 131 -9.53 13.59 -1.26
CA PRO A 131 -10.65 13.16 -0.47
C PRO A 131 -10.81 11.63 -0.58
N GLU A 132 -11.26 11.01 0.51
CA GLU A 132 -11.47 9.56 0.61
C GLU A 132 -12.33 9.05 -0.56
N GLY A 133 -11.92 7.91 -1.16
CA GLY A 133 -12.66 7.25 -2.24
C GLY A 133 -12.43 7.76 -3.68
N LEU A 134 -11.77 8.90 -3.88
CA LEU A 134 -11.47 9.44 -5.24
C LEU A 134 -10.20 8.87 -5.87
N TRP A 135 -9.39 8.15 -5.09
CA TRP A 135 -8.06 7.76 -5.51
C TRP A 135 -8.06 6.72 -6.65
N ASN A 136 -9.08 5.87 -6.75
CA ASN A 136 -9.13 4.81 -7.77
C ASN A 136 -9.54 5.27 -9.18
N LYS A 137 -10.33 6.34 -9.33
CA LYS A 137 -10.84 6.79 -10.65
C LYS A 137 -10.01 7.90 -11.28
N GLN A 138 -9.23 8.62 -10.47
CA GLN A 138 -8.50 9.82 -10.90
C GLN A 138 -7.00 9.74 -10.58
N MET A 139 -6.49 8.55 -10.28
CA MET A 139 -5.07 8.33 -9.96
C MET A 139 -4.16 8.98 -10.98
N ASP A 140 -4.32 8.61 -12.26
CA ASP A 140 -3.42 9.04 -13.32
C ASP A 140 -3.47 10.56 -13.50
N ALA A 141 -4.67 11.15 -13.43
CA ALA A 141 -4.84 12.59 -13.47
C ALA A 141 -4.19 13.31 -12.27
N LYS A 142 -4.23 12.72 -11.08
CA LYS A 142 -3.56 13.28 -9.88
C LYS A 142 -2.05 13.17 -9.94
N VAL A 143 -1.54 12.04 -10.42
CA VAL A 143 -0.11 11.84 -10.67
C VAL A 143 0.38 12.87 -11.69
N GLU A 144 -0.36 13.04 -12.78
CA GLU A 144 0.02 13.98 -13.83
C GLU A 144 -0.03 15.44 -13.33
N ASN A 145 -1.06 15.81 -12.56
CA ASN A 145 -1.13 17.13 -11.94
C ASN A 145 0.05 17.36 -10.96
N ALA A 146 0.40 16.36 -10.15
CA ALA A 146 1.54 16.47 -9.25
C ALA A 146 2.87 16.61 -10.01
N ARG A 147 3.03 15.91 -11.13
CA ARG A 147 4.19 16.05 -12.02
C ARG A 147 4.26 17.47 -12.60
N ALA A 148 3.17 17.97 -13.18
CA ALA A 148 3.11 19.32 -13.72
C ALA A 148 3.43 20.40 -12.66
N LEU A 149 3.01 20.21 -11.41
CA LEU A 149 3.35 21.11 -10.31
C LEU A 149 4.84 21.03 -9.91
N ARG A 150 5.44 19.84 -9.94
CA ARG A 150 6.89 19.67 -9.72
C ARG A 150 7.72 20.39 -10.79
N ASP A 151 7.32 20.28 -12.05
CA ASP A 151 8.01 20.96 -13.16
C ASP A 151 7.93 22.49 -12.99
N ARG A 152 6.74 23.03 -12.67
CA ARG A 152 6.57 24.45 -12.36
C ARG A 152 7.37 24.93 -11.16
N LEU A 153 7.49 24.09 -10.11
CA LEU A 153 8.34 24.39 -8.94
C LEU A 153 9.81 24.46 -9.32
N TRP A 154 10.27 23.57 -10.20
CA TRP A 154 11.64 23.59 -10.69
C TRP A 154 11.93 24.83 -11.54
N ASP A 155 11.03 25.18 -12.47
CA ASP A 155 11.15 26.40 -13.28
C ASP A 155 11.17 27.67 -12.41
N ALA A 156 10.29 27.76 -11.42
CA ALA A 156 10.24 28.88 -10.49
C ALA A 156 11.51 28.94 -9.62
N THR A 157 12.06 27.79 -9.23
CA THR A 157 13.34 27.72 -8.51
C THR A 157 14.48 28.26 -9.35
N HIS A 158 14.57 27.85 -10.62
CA HIS A 158 15.60 28.35 -11.53
C HIS A 158 15.48 29.87 -11.71
N ALA A 159 14.28 30.39 -11.92
CA ALA A 159 14.03 31.83 -12.05
C ALA A 159 14.42 32.62 -10.78
N ALA A 160 14.09 32.10 -9.59
CA ALA A 160 14.39 32.74 -8.32
C ALA A 160 15.88 32.73 -7.97
N VAL A 161 16.59 31.66 -8.34
CA VAL A 161 18.00 31.45 -8.00
C VAL A 161 18.93 32.14 -8.98
N TYR A 162 18.55 32.28 -10.26
CA TYR A 162 19.41 32.87 -11.30
C TYR A 162 20.04 34.23 -10.94
N PRO A 163 19.32 35.19 -10.32
CA PRO A 163 19.88 36.48 -9.91
C PRO A 163 20.89 36.36 -8.76
N VAL A 164 20.76 35.34 -7.90
CA VAL A 164 21.57 35.13 -6.69
C VAL A 164 22.47 33.90 -6.78
N ARG A 165 22.69 33.37 -7.98
CA ARG A 165 23.35 32.07 -8.24
C ARG A 165 24.77 31.94 -7.66
N GLU A 166 25.47 33.05 -7.47
CA GLU A 166 26.82 33.09 -6.90
C GLU A 166 26.83 33.09 -5.36
N THR A 167 25.65 33.10 -4.73
CA THR A 167 25.49 33.16 -3.26
C THR A 167 25.17 31.78 -2.67
N GLU A 168 25.45 31.59 -1.39
CA GLU A 168 25.08 30.35 -0.67
C GLU A 168 23.56 30.12 -0.62
N LEU A 169 22.76 31.17 -0.71
CA LEU A 169 21.29 31.08 -0.73
C LEU A 169 20.80 30.25 -1.93
N ALA A 170 21.48 30.35 -3.08
CA ALA A 170 21.18 29.57 -4.27
C ALA A 170 21.25 28.07 -3.98
N SER A 171 22.42 27.59 -3.56
CA SER A 171 22.65 26.18 -3.25
C SER A 171 21.74 25.69 -2.12
N TYR A 172 21.59 26.49 -1.07
CA TYR A 172 20.74 26.16 0.08
C TYR A 172 19.26 25.99 -0.31
N PHE A 173 18.75 26.81 -1.23
CA PHE A 173 17.37 26.67 -1.69
C PHE A 173 17.20 25.54 -2.71
N VAL A 174 18.13 25.39 -3.66
CA VAL A 174 18.10 24.32 -4.65
C VAL A 174 18.11 22.95 -3.98
N GLU A 175 18.90 22.75 -2.93
CA GLU A 175 18.94 21.50 -2.16
C GLU A 175 17.58 21.18 -1.52
N ALA A 176 16.94 22.16 -0.86
CA ALA A 176 15.62 21.96 -0.26
C ALA A 176 14.53 21.67 -1.30
N MET A 177 14.58 22.34 -2.44
CA MET A 177 13.65 22.06 -3.53
C MET A 177 13.90 20.66 -4.10
N ASN A 178 15.16 20.29 -4.34
CA ASN A 178 15.52 18.96 -4.84
C ASN A 178 14.99 17.86 -3.92
N GLU A 179 15.15 17.99 -2.59
CA GLU A 179 14.58 17.02 -1.66
C GLU A 179 13.05 16.97 -1.72
N THR A 180 12.39 18.13 -1.83
CA THR A 180 10.93 18.20 -2.00
C THR A 180 10.46 17.41 -3.24
N LEU A 181 11.16 17.58 -4.36
CA LEU A 181 10.85 16.87 -5.61
C LEU A 181 11.15 15.37 -5.50
N ASN A 182 12.31 15.01 -4.92
CA ASN A 182 12.76 13.63 -4.75
C ASN A 182 11.82 12.84 -3.85
N VAL A 183 11.43 13.37 -2.70
CA VAL A 183 10.45 12.71 -1.82
C VAL A 183 9.12 12.53 -2.55
N GLY A 184 8.67 13.54 -3.30
CA GLY A 184 7.47 13.46 -4.12
C GLY A 184 7.50 12.29 -5.13
N ILE A 185 8.65 12.06 -5.76
CA ILE A 185 8.89 10.93 -6.67
C ILE A 185 8.94 9.61 -5.90
N ARG A 186 9.68 9.53 -4.78
CA ARG A 186 9.75 8.32 -3.93
C ARG A 186 8.35 7.89 -3.48
N ARG A 187 7.51 8.85 -3.07
CA ARG A 187 6.13 8.58 -2.65
C ARG A 187 5.26 8.08 -3.80
N GLU A 188 5.42 8.60 -5.02
CA GLU A 188 4.73 8.09 -6.21
C GLU A 188 5.12 6.64 -6.52
N LEU A 189 6.42 6.32 -6.44
CA LEU A 189 6.94 4.97 -6.65
C LEU A 189 6.45 4.00 -5.55
N ALA A 190 6.49 4.41 -4.29
CA ALA A 190 6.01 3.61 -3.16
C ALA A 190 4.50 3.35 -3.21
N GLY A 191 3.73 4.29 -3.78
CA GLY A 191 2.29 4.13 -4.03
C GLY A 191 1.95 3.13 -5.14
N ARG A 192 2.90 2.81 -6.04
CA ARG A 192 2.74 1.76 -7.07
C ARG A 192 3.33 0.42 -6.66
N ALA A 193 4.18 0.41 -5.64
CA ALA A 193 4.90 -0.78 -5.22
C ALA A 193 3.99 -1.68 -4.39
N HIS A 194 3.80 -2.93 -4.82
CA HIS A 194 2.99 -3.95 -4.15
C HIS A 194 3.85 -5.16 -3.76
N VAL A 195 3.33 -6.04 -2.92
CA VAL A 195 3.92 -7.38 -2.71
C VAL A 195 4.00 -8.06 -4.07
N PRO A 196 5.17 -8.60 -4.47
CA PRO A 196 5.32 -9.26 -5.76
C PRO A 196 4.23 -10.31 -5.97
N THR A 197 3.45 -10.20 -7.06
CA THR A 197 2.26 -11.03 -7.26
C THR A 197 2.58 -12.52 -7.28
N ARG A 198 3.81 -12.88 -7.66
CA ARG A 198 4.30 -14.26 -7.60
C ARG A 198 4.24 -14.84 -6.18
N ILE A 199 4.58 -14.05 -5.16
CA ILE A 199 4.51 -14.47 -3.75
C ILE A 199 3.05 -14.71 -3.35
N LEU A 200 2.15 -13.80 -3.73
CA LEU A 200 0.71 -13.93 -3.45
C LEU A 200 0.11 -15.15 -4.16
N ASN A 201 0.50 -15.41 -5.41
CA ASN A 201 0.03 -16.56 -6.18
C ASN A 201 0.50 -17.89 -5.56
N ILE A 202 1.75 -17.96 -5.11
CA ILE A 202 2.27 -19.15 -4.41
C ILE A 202 1.56 -19.33 -3.07
N LEU A 203 1.33 -18.26 -2.32
CA LEU A 203 0.62 -18.31 -1.05
C LEU A 203 -0.84 -18.78 -1.24
N LEU A 204 -1.52 -18.29 -2.28
CA LEU A 204 -2.86 -18.72 -2.66
C LEU A 204 -2.89 -20.21 -3.01
N LEU A 205 -1.96 -20.66 -3.86
CA LEU A 205 -1.83 -22.06 -4.25
C LEU A 205 -1.57 -22.94 -3.01
N TYR A 206 -0.69 -22.50 -2.11
CA TYR A 206 -0.39 -23.21 -0.88
C TYR A 206 -1.63 -23.33 0.02
N LEU A 207 -2.37 -22.24 0.21
CA LEU A 207 -3.61 -22.22 0.99
C LEU A 207 -4.67 -23.17 0.41
N VAL A 208 -4.85 -23.17 -0.91
CA VAL A 208 -5.78 -24.07 -1.60
C VAL A 208 -5.32 -25.52 -1.46
N ALA A 209 -4.04 -25.81 -1.68
CA ALA A 209 -3.50 -27.17 -1.53
C ALA A 209 -3.62 -27.69 -0.09
N ALA A 210 -3.28 -26.86 0.90
CA ALA A 210 -3.46 -27.19 2.32
C ALA A 210 -4.93 -27.46 2.66
N SER A 211 -5.85 -26.69 2.07
CA SER A 211 -7.30 -26.90 2.22
C SER A 211 -7.75 -28.24 1.62
N VAL A 212 -7.22 -28.63 0.45
CA VAL A 212 -7.50 -29.97 -0.13
C VAL A 212 -7.00 -31.08 0.79
N VAL A 213 -5.76 -31.00 1.27
CA VAL A 213 -5.17 -32.02 2.15
C VAL A 213 -5.95 -32.12 3.45
N LEU A 214 -6.28 -30.98 4.08
CA LEU A 214 -7.09 -30.97 5.30
C LEU A 214 -8.47 -31.60 5.06
N GLY A 215 -9.10 -31.28 3.92
CA GLY A 215 -10.39 -31.84 3.52
C GLY A 215 -10.37 -33.35 3.30
N TYR A 216 -9.27 -33.88 2.75
CA TYR A 216 -9.03 -35.31 2.61
C TYR A 216 -8.98 -35.99 3.99
N LEU A 217 -8.16 -35.45 4.90
CA LEU A 217 -7.88 -36.06 6.19
C LEU A 217 -9.04 -35.97 7.20
N VAL A 218 -9.88 -34.93 7.10
CA VAL A 218 -11.06 -34.76 7.98
C VAL A 218 -12.36 -35.35 7.40
N ALA A 219 -12.28 -36.14 6.32
CA ALA A 219 -13.45 -36.63 5.59
C ALA A 219 -14.36 -37.52 6.44
N GLU A 220 -13.78 -38.40 7.26
CA GLU A 220 -14.48 -39.36 8.13
C GLU A 220 -14.58 -38.90 9.60
N GLU A 221 -14.03 -37.72 9.90
CA GLU A 221 -13.99 -37.16 11.24
C GLU A 221 -15.36 -36.63 11.72
N SER A 222 -15.45 -36.43 13.05
CA SER A 222 -16.67 -35.91 13.69
C SER A 222 -17.13 -34.56 13.11
N ARG A 223 -18.43 -34.22 13.28
CA ARG A 223 -18.95 -32.91 12.84
C ARG A 223 -18.17 -31.74 13.45
N GLY A 224 -17.78 -31.83 14.73
CA GLY A 224 -17.01 -30.80 15.41
C GLY A 224 -15.62 -30.60 14.81
N ARG A 225 -14.89 -31.68 14.49
CA ARG A 225 -13.56 -31.60 13.88
C ARG A 225 -13.60 -30.99 12.47
N ARG A 226 -14.63 -31.33 11.68
CA ARG A 226 -14.87 -30.70 10.37
C ARG A 226 -15.20 -29.22 10.47
N GLN A 227 -15.96 -28.80 11.48
CA GLN A 227 -16.19 -27.39 11.76
C GLN A 227 -14.90 -26.66 12.12
N ALA A 228 -14.07 -27.26 12.99
CA ALA A 228 -12.76 -26.71 13.32
C ALA A 228 -11.85 -26.54 12.09
N ALA A 229 -11.85 -27.52 11.18
CA ALA A 229 -11.11 -27.43 9.91
C ALA A 229 -11.59 -26.27 9.02
N MET A 230 -12.90 -26.06 8.90
CA MET A 230 -13.45 -24.93 8.16
C MET A 230 -13.07 -23.58 8.79
N ILE A 231 -13.11 -23.49 10.12
CA ILE A 231 -12.71 -22.29 10.86
C ILE A 231 -11.22 -22.01 10.64
N LEU A 232 -10.35 -23.02 10.75
CA LEU A 232 -8.91 -22.88 10.54
C LEU A 232 -8.60 -22.30 9.15
N VAL A 233 -9.18 -22.88 8.11
CA VAL A 233 -8.99 -22.42 6.73
C VAL A 233 -9.58 -21.02 6.52
N ALA A 234 -10.73 -20.71 7.13
CA ALA A 234 -11.31 -19.38 7.09
C ALA A 234 -10.39 -18.34 7.76
N LEU A 235 -9.75 -18.68 8.89
CA LEU A 235 -8.79 -17.79 9.55
C LEU A 235 -7.59 -17.49 8.65
N PHE A 236 -7.03 -18.48 7.96
CA PHE A 236 -5.96 -18.25 6.99
C PHE A 236 -6.42 -17.41 5.79
N ALA A 237 -7.64 -17.62 5.30
CA ALA A 237 -8.22 -16.77 4.26
C ALA A 237 -8.37 -15.32 4.73
N VAL A 238 -8.80 -15.10 5.98
CA VAL A 238 -8.87 -13.76 6.60
C VAL A 238 -7.47 -13.15 6.75
N SER A 239 -6.46 -13.92 7.16
CA SER A 239 -5.07 -13.44 7.22
C SER A 239 -4.57 -13.01 5.83
N MET A 240 -4.88 -13.78 4.80
CA MET A 240 -4.55 -13.42 3.42
C MET A 240 -5.29 -12.16 2.95
N LEU A 241 -6.55 -11.98 3.35
CA LEU A 241 -7.29 -10.74 3.08
C LEU A 241 -6.67 -9.53 3.77
N LEU A 242 -6.20 -9.68 5.01
CA LEU A 242 -5.52 -8.62 5.73
C LEU A 242 -4.21 -8.22 5.03
N ILE A 243 -3.45 -9.19 4.53
CA ILE A 243 -2.24 -8.93 3.72
C ILE A 243 -2.60 -8.10 2.49
N LEU A 244 -3.64 -8.49 1.76
CA LEU A 244 -4.11 -7.76 0.58
C LEU A 244 -4.67 -6.37 0.93
N ASP A 245 -5.31 -6.22 2.09
CA ASP A 245 -5.83 -4.93 2.57
C ASP A 245 -4.71 -3.93 2.82
N ILE A 246 -3.66 -4.35 3.53
CA ILE A 246 -2.49 -3.52 3.84
C ILE A 246 -1.66 -3.23 2.58
N ASP A 247 -1.54 -4.22 1.68
CA ASP A 247 -0.76 -4.04 0.46
C ASP A 247 -1.43 -3.07 -0.51
N ARG A 248 -2.77 -2.91 -0.47
CA ARG A 248 -3.55 -1.98 -1.30
C ARG A 248 -3.43 -0.53 -0.77
N PRO A 249 -2.66 0.34 -1.44
CA PRO A 249 -2.34 1.67 -0.91
C PRO A 249 -3.52 2.65 -0.84
N HIS A 250 -4.58 2.43 -1.63
CA HIS A 250 -5.63 3.42 -1.87
C HIS A 250 -7.07 2.89 -1.90
N SER A 251 -7.22 1.57 -1.88
CA SER A 251 -8.53 0.89 -1.88
C SER A 251 -8.72 -0.04 -0.68
N GLY A 252 -7.71 -0.12 0.19
CA GLY A 252 -7.77 -0.87 1.43
C GLY A 252 -8.55 -0.10 2.50
N THR A 253 -8.94 -0.82 3.53
CA THR A 253 -9.51 -0.29 4.77
C THR A 253 -8.39 0.35 5.60
N VAL A 254 -7.21 -0.27 5.63
CA VAL A 254 -5.99 0.29 6.22
C VAL A 254 -5.35 1.30 5.26
N ASN A 255 -5.69 2.58 5.45
CA ASN A 255 -5.17 3.68 4.62
C ASN A 255 -3.98 4.39 5.28
N VAL A 256 -3.09 4.91 4.44
CA VAL A 256 -1.94 5.71 4.89
C VAL A 256 -2.43 7.07 5.40
N PRO A 257 -2.19 7.43 6.68
CA PRO A 257 -2.68 8.67 7.24
C PRO A 257 -2.04 9.89 6.57
N GLN A 258 -2.85 10.91 6.26
CA GLN A 258 -2.39 12.16 5.60
C GLN A 258 -2.11 13.31 6.59
N ARG A 259 -2.20 13.06 7.89
CA ARG A 259 -2.14 14.08 8.96
C ARG A 259 -0.96 15.04 8.84
N ALA A 260 0.24 14.56 8.53
CA ALA A 260 1.42 15.43 8.41
C ALA A 260 1.26 16.49 7.31
N LEU A 261 0.63 16.15 6.18
CA LEU A 261 0.33 17.10 5.12
C LEU A 261 -0.85 18.01 5.46
N GLU A 262 -1.86 17.49 6.16
CA GLU A 262 -3.00 18.28 6.64
C GLU A 262 -2.53 19.38 7.61
N GLU A 263 -1.67 19.01 8.55
CA GLU A 263 -1.05 19.94 9.50
C GLU A 263 -0.15 20.95 8.80
N LEU A 264 0.64 20.52 7.81
CA LEU A 264 1.41 21.42 6.96
C LEU A 264 0.50 22.43 6.26
N ILE A 265 -0.54 21.98 5.56
CA ILE A 265 -1.44 22.88 4.84
C ILE A 265 -2.09 23.88 5.80
N ALA A 266 -2.53 23.44 6.97
CA ALA A 266 -3.06 24.32 8.01
C ALA A 266 -2.02 25.33 8.53
N MET A 267 -0.73 24.97 8.59
CA MET A 267 0.36 25.90 8.87
C MET A 267 0.52 26.93 7.76
N LEU A 268 0.56 26.49 6.50
CA LEU A 268 0.73 27.35 5.32
C LEU A 268 -0.44 28.34 5.15
N ASP A 269 -1.67 27.88 5.39
CA ASP A 269 -2.87 28.72 5.36
C ASP A 269 -2.85 29.83 6.41
N ARG A 270 -2.42 29.50 7.64
CA ARG A 270 -2.25 30.50 8.71
C ARG A 270 -1.19 31.54 8.37
N ASP A 271 -0.09 31.12 7.77
CA ASP A 271 0.98 32.03 7.35
C ASP A 271 0.54 32.94 6.19
N ALA A 272 -0.14 32.40 5.19
CA ALA A 272 -0.73 33.18 4.11
C ALA A 272 -1.75 34.22 4.62
N ALA A 273 -2.60 33.84 5.57
CA ALA A 273 -3.54 34.76 6.20
C ALA A 273 -2.84 35.90 6.95
N ARG A 274 -1.75 35.61 7.69
CA ARG A 274 -0.95 36.62 8.39
C ARG A 274 -0.35 37.65 7.44
N ARG A 275 0.16 37.21 6.28
CA ARG A 275 0.73 38.13 5.28
C ARG A 275 -0.31 39.04 4.66
N ASN A 276 -1.51 38.54 4.39
CA ASN A 276 -2.61 39.34 3.87
C ASN A 276 -3.14 40.36 4.90
N ALA A 277 -2.98 40.08 6.19
CA ALA A 277 -3.39 40.96 7.29
C ALA A 277 -2.33 42.01 7.69
N ALA A 278 -1.06 41.84 7.27
CA ALA A 278 0.01 42.78 7.60
C ALA A 278 -0.16 44.09 6.80
N PRO A 279 -0.35 45.25 7.45
CA PRO A 279 -0.47 46.53 6.75
C PRO A 279 0.83 46.84 6.01
N ILE A 280 0.73 47.38 4.79
CA ILE A 280 1.86 47.93 4.04
C ILE A 280 2.32 49.23 4.74
N THR A 281 2.97 49.14 5.89
CA THR A 281 3.70 50.27 6.48
C THR A 281 5.14 50.21 6.01
N ARG A 282 5.36 50.53 4.74
CA ARG A 282 6.65 51.09 4.30
C ARG A 282 6.55 52.60 4.44
N THR A 283 6.95 53.13 5.59
CA THR A 283 7.38 54.53 5.66
C THR A 283 8.81 54.61 5.14
N PRO A 284 9.09 55.35 4.06
CA PRO A 284 10.45 55.68 3.69
C PRO A 284 11.00 56.72 4.68
N ARG A 285 12.20 56.47 5.21
CA ARG A 285 13.09 57.51 5.72
C ARG A 285 14.44 57.34 5.07
#